data_AF-A0A936A5N4-F1
#
_entry.id   AF-A0A936A5N4-F1
#
_cell.length_a   1.000
_cell.length_b   1.000
_cell.length_c   1.000
_cell.angle_alpha   90.00
_cell.angle_beta   90.00
_cell.angle_gamma   90.00
#
_symmetry.space_group_name_H-M   'P 1'
#
loop_
_entity.id
_entity.type
_entity.pdbx_description
1 polymer ?
#
loop_
_entity_poly.entity_id
_entity_poly.type
_entity_poly.pdbx_seq_one_letter_code
_entity_poly.pdbx_strand_id
1 'polypeptide(L)'
;MIRIGLLVGLLLLTACQPVGSPEPSGAPVLSIKPDIVLVTLDTTRRDVIGCYGEANAAKTPNLDALCRAGLRFDQAIAVAPVTLPAHASIMTGQYPARHGARYNGNFQLADEASTLAEQLSEQGYRTGAFVSAFVLEHRFGLKQGFAVYDDTLIRHRADLR
;
A
#
# COMPACT_ATOMS: atom_id res chain seq x y z
N MET A 1 -11.82 -71.68 -45.47
CA MET A 1 -11.05 -71.72 -44.19
C MET A 1 -10.06 -70.55 -44.31
N ILE A 2 -10.13 -69.43 -43.59
CA ILE A 2 -10.10 -69.18 -42.14
C ILE A 2 -10.61 -67.74 -41.91
N ARG A 3 -11.37 -67.52 -40.83
CA ARG A 3 -11.79 -66.21 -40.30
C ARG A 3 -10.64 -65.61 -39.47
N ILE A 4 -10.35 -64.31 -39.61
CA ILE A 4 -9.50 -63.57 -38.65
C ILE A 4 -10.28 -62.33 -38.20
N GLY A 5 -10.57 -62.28 -36.91
CA GLY A 5 -11.30 -61.21 -36.24
C GLY A 5 -10.38 -60.32 -35.40
N LEU A 6 -10.81 -59.05 -35.29
CA LEU A 6 -10.59 -58.01 -34.29
C LEU A 6 -9.62 -58.30 -33.10
N LEU A 7 -8.72 -57.35 -32.84
CA LEU A 7 -8.43 -56.92 -31.47
C LEU A 7 -8.00 -55.44 -31.43
N VAL A 8 -8.84 -54.64 -30.77
CA VAL A 8 -8.69 -53.21 -30.47
C VAL A 8 -7.84 -53.07 -29.21
N GLY A 9 -6.71 -52.36 -29.31
CA GLY A 9 -5.84 -52.03 -28.17
C GLY A 9 -6.29 -50.74 -27.49
N LEU A 10 -6.80 -50.86 -26.28
CA LEU A 10 -7.22 -49.78 -25.37
C LEU A 10 -5.97 -49.19 -24.68
N LEU A 11 -5.62 -47.93 -24.99
CA LEU A 11 -4.57 -47.19 -24.28
C LEU A 11 -5.08 -46.75 -22.90
N LEU A 12 -4.40 -47.20 -21.85
CA LEU A 12 -4.63 -46.84 -20.44
C LEU A 12 -4.27 -45.36 -20.20
N LEU A 13 -5.28 -44.54 -19.90
CA LEU A 13 -5.12 -43.21 -19.32
C LEU A 13 -4.85 -43.37 -17.81
N THR A 14 -3.60 -43.23 -17.39
CA THR A 14 -3.24 -43.08 -15.97
C THR A 14 -3.70 -41.71 -15.48
N ALA A 15 -4.69 -41.68 -14.59
CA ALA A 15 -5.22 -40.48 -13.97
C ALA A 15 -4.20 -39.88 -12.99
N CYS A 16 -3.78 -38.63 -13.22
CA CYS A 16 -3.20 -37.78 -12.17
C CYS A 16 -4.33 -37.42 -11.19
N GLN A 17 -4.28 -37.90 -9.96
CA GLN A 17 -5.12 -37.32 -8.91
C GLN A 17 -4.48 -36.01 -8.42
N PRO A 18 -5.24 -34.91 -8.32
CA PRO A 18 -4.74 -33.70 -7.69
C PRO A 18 -4.55 -33.98 -6.20
N VAL A 19 -3.34 -33.74 -5.69
CA VAL A 19 -3.08 -33.66 -4.25
C VAL A 19 -3.97 -32.55 -3.70
N GLY A 20 -4.95 -32.91 -2.87
CA GLY A 20 -5.83 -31.95 -2.23
C GLY A 20 -5.01 -31.00 -1.37
N SER A 21 -5.10 -29.71 -1.69
CA SER A 21 -4.60 -28.63 -0.82
C SER A 21 -5.23 -28.81 0.57
N PRO A 22 -4.47 -28.63 1.67
CA PRO A 22 -5.05 -28.67 3.00
C PRO A 22 -6.20 -27.66 3.08
N GLU A 23 -7.39 -28.12 3.48
CA GLU A 23 -8.51 -27.21 3.72
C GLU A 23 -8.10 -26.18 4.79
N PRO A 24 -8.40 -24.89 4.57
CA PRO A 24 -8.16 -23.89 5.59
C PRO A 24 -8.99 -24.24 6.83
N SER A 25 -8.30 -24.55 7.92
CA SER A 25 -8.89 -24.80 9.24
C SER A 25 -9.93 -23.73 9.56
N GLY A 26 -11.20 -24.14 9.63
CA GLY A 26 -12.38 -23.29 9.88
C GLY A 26 -12.46 -22.72 11.30
N ALA A 27 -11.33 -22.39 11.91
CA ALA A 27 -11.34 -21.58 13.13
C ALA A 27 -11.88 -20.19 12.75
N PRO A 28 -12.89 -19.67 13.46
CA PRO A 28 -13.37 -18.32 13.22
C PRO A 28 -12.20 -17.37 13.48
N VAL A 29 -11.65 -16.79 12.41
CA VAL A 29 -10.77 -15.64 12.53
C VAL A 29 -11.66 -14.56 13.12
N LEU A 30 -11.48 -14.27 14.41
CA LEU A 30 -12.10 -13.09 15.01
C LEU A 30 -11.74 -11.93 14.09
N SER A 31 -12.75 -11.35 13.45
CA SER A 31 -12.61 -10.18 12.58
C SER A 31 -12.30 -8.98 13.46
N ILE A 32 -11.07 -8.92 13.96
CA ILE A 32 -10.54 -7.74 14.61
C ILE A 32 -10.43 -6.69 13.52
N LYS A 33 -11.12 -5.56 13.71
CA LYS A 33 -10.98 -4.37 12.90
C LYS A 33 -9.89 -3.50 13.55
N PRO A 34 -8.62 -3.58 13.12
CA PRO A 34 -7.53 -2.87 13.80
C PRO A 34 -7.58 -1.38 13.49
N ASP A 35 -7.10 -0.54 14.40
CA ASP A 35 -6.79 0.85 14.04
C ASP A 35 -5.59 0.88 13.09
N ILE A 36 -5.71 1.65 12.01
CA ILE A 36 -4.69 1.76 10.97
C ILE A 36 -4.10 3.16 11.02
N VAL A 37 -2.78 3.25 11.20
CA VAL A 37 -2.03 4.50 11.17
C VAL A 37 -0.96 4.40 10.08
N LEU A 38 -1.10 5.20 9.03
CA LEU A 38 -0.11 5.34 7.97
C LEU A 38 0.72 6.61 8.23
N VAL A 39 2.03 6.45 8.43
CA VAL A 39 2.98 7.55 8.59
C VAL A 39 3.89 7.60 7.37
N THR A 40 3.90 8.72 6.66
CA THR A 40 4.84 8.98 5.56
C THR A 40 5.85 10.06 5.95
N LEU A 41 7.07 9.95 5.44
CA LEU A 41 8.10 10.96 5.57
C LEU A 41 8.46 11.46 4.17
N ASP A 42 8.32 12.77 3.93
CA ASP A 42 8.57 13.33 2.61
C ASP A 42 10.07 13.50 2.36
N THR A 43 10.53 13.16 1.15
CA THR A 43 11.93 13.27 0.69
C THR A 43 12.98 12.58 1.57
N THR A 44 12.57 11.64 2.43
CA THR A 44 13.46 11.02 3.41
C THR A 44 14.30 9.93 2.77
N ARG A 45 15.62 10.01 2.91
CA ARG A 45 16.53 8.94 2.50
C ARG A 45 16.53 7.81 3.53
N ARG A 46 16.74 6.58 3.07
CA ARG A 46 16.82 5.39 3.93
C ARG A 46 17.99 5.47 4.92
N ASP A 47 19.15 5.94 4.46
CA ASP A 47 20.41 5.93 5.23
C ASP A 47 20.42 6.90 6.41
N VAL A 48 19.50 7.86 6.47
CA VAL A 48 19.41 8.79 7.61
C VAL A 48 18.56 8.25 8.77
N ILE A 49 17.87 7.12 8.59
CA ILE A 49 17.03 6.51 9.64
C ILE A 49 17.89 5.53 10.46
N GLY A 50 17.95 5.72 11.77
CA GLY A 50 18.83 4.99 12.69
C GLY A 50 18.73 3.47 12.56
N CYS A 51 17.51 2.94 12.43
CA CYS A 51 17.27 1.50 12.28
C CYS A 51 17.75 0.88 10.95
N TYR A 52 18.25 1.68 10.01
CA TYR A 52 18.90 1.22 8.77
C TYR A 52 20.44 1.32 8.81
N GLY A 53 21.01 1.91 9.86
CA GLY A 53 22.38 1.61 10.31
C GLY A 53 23.53 2.15 9.47
N GLU A 54 23.58 3.46 9.24
CA GLU A 54 24.69 4.11 8.54
C GLU A 54 25.45 5.08 9.46
N ALA A 55 26.75 5.26 9.22
CA ALA A 55 27.65 5.98 10.14
C ALA A 55 27.22 7.41 10.48
N ASN A 56 26.40 8.03 9.61
CA ASN A 56 25.89 9.40 9.76
C ASN A 56 24.36 9.46 9.95
N ALA A 57 23.74 8.39 10.43
CA ALA A 57 22.28 8.37 10.65
C ALA A 57 21.83 9.39 11.70
N ALA A 58 20.61 9.92 11.53
CA ALA A 58 19.99 10.82 12.49
C ALA A 58 19.54 10.06 13.75
N LYS A 59 19.30 10.80 14.84
CA LYS A 59 18.71 10.24 16.06
C LYS A 59 17.19 10.08 15.86
N THR A 60 16.74 8.83 15.64
CA THR A 60 15.33 8.51 15.37
C THR A 60 14.74 7.51 16.38
N PRO A 61 14.82 7.76 17.70
CA PRO A 61 14.54 6.73 18.73
C PRO A 61 13.16 6.09 18.63
N ASN A 62 12.14 6.86 18.23
CA ASN A 62 10.76 6.35 18.06
C ASN A 62 10.62 5.45 16.83
N LEU A 63 11.24 5.81 15.70
CA LEU A 63 11.26 4.95 14.51
C LEU A 63 12.09 3.70 14.78
N ASP A 64 13.21 3.84 15.50
CA ASP A 64 14.07 2.71 15.84
C ASP A 64 13.34 1.72 16.77
N ALA A 65 12.52 2.23 17.70
CA ALA A 65 11.65 1.39 18.53
C ALA A 65 10.59 0.67 17.69
N LEU A 66 9.96 1.36 16.74
CA LEU A 66 9.01 0.76 15.81
C LEU A 66 9.65 -0.35 14.96
N CYS A 67 10.86 -0.12 14.44
CA CYS A 67 11.61 -1.12 13.67
C CYS A 67 11.95 -2.37 14.51
N ARG A 68 12.19 -2.23 15.82
CA ARG A 68 12.47 -3.36 16.72
C ARG A 68 11.22 -4.14 17.11
N ALA A 69 10.08 -3.46 17.23
CA ALA A 69 8.83 -4.07 17.66
C ALA A 69 8.00 -4.66 16.51
N GLY A 70 8.27 -4.23 15.26
CA GLY A 70 7.51 -4.61 14.08
C GLY A 70 8.34 -5.29 12.99
N LEU A 71 7.74 -5.39 11.80
CA LEU A 71 8.42 -5.87 10.60
C LEU A 71 9.13 -4.70 9.90
N ARG A 72 10.42 -4.89 9.59
CA ARG A 72 11.25 -3.94 8.85
C ARG A 72 11.63 -4.52 7.50
N PHE A 73 11.44 -3.77 6.42
CA PHE A 73 11.82 -4.17 5.07
C PHE A 73 13.19 -3.58 4.72
N ASP A 74 14.14 -4.41 4.30
CA ASP A 74 15.42 -3.91 3.81
C ASP A 74 15.27 -3.17 2.47
N GLN A 75 14.28 -3.57 1.66
CA GLN A 75 13.91 -2.97 0.38
C GLN A 75 12.42 -2.59 0.35
N ALA A 76 12.14 -1.30 0.57
CA ALA A 76 10.84 -0.68 0.32
C ALA A 76 11.05 0.43 -0.71
N ILE A 77 10.59 0.22 -1.95
CA ILE A 77 10.94 1.07 -3.10
C ILE A 77 9.74 1.95 -3.45
N ALA A 78 9.97 3.27 -3.49
CA ALA A 78 8.97 4.21 -4.00
C ALA A 78 8.82 4.03 -5.52
N VAL A 79 7.57 3.99 -6.00
CA VAL A 79 7.30 3.83 -7.44
C VAL A 79 7.62 5.07 -8.27
N ALA A 80 7.83 6.21 -7.62
CA ALA A 80 8.28 7.45 -8.23
C ALA A 80 9.15 8.27 -7.25
N PRO A 81 10.19 8.97 -7.74
CA PRO A 81 11.02 9.86 -6.92
C PRO A 81 10.39 11.26 -6.75
N VAL A 82 9.06 11.39 -6.84
CA VAL A 82 8.32 12.67 -6.79
C VAL A 82 7.15 12.52 -5.81
N THR A 83 7.00 13.49 -4.90
CA THR A 83 6.09 13.41 -3.75
C THR A 83 4.63 13.13 -4.09
N LEU A 84 3.97 13.94 -4.93
CA LEU A 84 2.56 13.76 -5.28
C LEU A 84 2.32 12.42 -6.00
N PRO A 85 3.07 12.06 -7.07
CA PRO A 85 2.93 10.74 -7.71
C PRO A 85 3.12 9.57 -6.73
N ALA A 86 4.14 9.62 -5.87
CA ALA A 86 4.40 8.56 -4.90
C ALA A 86 3.24 8.41 -3.90
N HIS A 87 2.70 9.52 -3.38
CA HIS A 87 1.56 9.47 -2.44
C HIS A 87 0.26 9.03 -3.12
N ALA A 88 0.00 9.49 -4.34
CA ALA A 88 -1.12 9.02 -5.14
C ALA A 88 -1.03 7.50 -5.39
N SER A 89 0.16 6.98 -5.64
CA SER A 89 0.37 5.53 -5.76
C SER A 89 0.15 4.78 -4.45
N ILE A 90 0.59 5.32 -3.30
CA ILE A 90 0.30 4.73 -1.98
C ILE A 90 -1.22 4.68 -1.74
N MET A 91 -1.94 5.76 -2.07
CA MET A 91 -3.38 5.82 -1.87
C MET A 91 -4.16 4.91 -2.82
N THR A 92 -3.75 4.79 -4.09
CA THR A 92 -4.53 4.06 -5.10
C THR A 92 -4.08 2.62 -5.33
N GLY A 93 -2.87 2.26 -4.88
CA GLY A 93 -2.23 0.99 -5.25
C GLY A 93 -1.83 0.90 -6.73
N GLN A 94 -1.84 2.02 -7.46
CA GLN A 94 -1.56 2.07 -8.90
C GLN A 94 -0.24 2.79 -9.20
N TYR A 95 0.36 2.49 -10.36
CA TYR A 95 1.51 3.26 -10.86
C TYR A 95 1.09 4.64 -11.38
N PRO A 96 2.02 5.63 -11.43
CA PRO A 96 1.76 6.97 -11.99
C PRO A 96 1.19 7.00 -13.40
N ALA A 97 1.56 6.03 -14.24
CA ALA A 97 1.02 5.89 -15.59
C ALA A 97 -0.49 5.58 -15.61
N ARG A 98 -1.03 4.97 -14.54
CA ARG A 98 -2.44 4.58 -14.41
C ARG A 98 -3.27 5.67 -13.73
N HIS A 99 -2.82 6.19 -12.58
CA HIS A 99 -3.58 7.21 -11.84
C HIS A 99 -3.33 8.65 -12.32
N GLY A 100 -2.45 8.87 -13.30
CA GLY A 100 -2.30 10.14 -14.02
C GLY A 100 -1.50 11.24 -13.31
N ALA A 101 -1.33 11.20 -11.99
CA ALA A 101 -0.48 12.14 -11.26
C ALA A 101 1.02 11.88 -11.53
N ARG A 102 1.68 12.78 -12.27
CA ARG A 102 3.05 12.56 -12.78
C ARG A 102 4.10 13.52 -12.21
N TYR A 103 3.70 14.72 -11.82
CA TYR A 103 4.60 15.73 -11.25
C TYR A 103 3.88 16.52 -10.16
N ASN A 104 4.64 17.18 -9.28
CA ASN A 104 4.09 18.12 -8.32
C ASN A 104 3.55 19.38 -9.02
N GLY A 105 2.55 20.04 -8.42
CA GLY A 105 2.10 21.38 -8.79
C GLY A 105 1.05 21.45 -9.89
N ASN A 106 1.29 20.86 -11.06
CA ASN A 106 0.38 20.97 -12.22
C ASN A 106 -0.48 19.72 -12.46
N PHE A 107 -0.34 18.70 -11.61
CA PHE A 107 -1.14 17.49 -11.67
C PHE A 107 -1.91 17.35 -10.35
N GLN A 108 -3.03 16.65 -10.43
CA GLN A 108 -3.84 16.24 -9.29
C GLN A 108 -4.24 14.78 -9.51
N LEU A 109 -4.55 14.08 -8.42
CA LEU A 109 -5.28 12.83 -8.53
C LEU A 109 -6.69 13.13 -9.04
N ALA A 110 -7.19 12.31 -9.98
CA ALA A 110 -8.53 12.46 -10.51
C ALA A 110 -9.57 11.99 -9.49
N ASP A 111 -10.70 12.69 -9.40
CA ASP A 111 -11.77 12.39 -8.43
C ASP A 111 -12.35 10.97 -8.63
N GLU A 112 -12.24 10.40 -9.84
CA GLU A 112 -12.69 9.05 -10.16
C GLU A 112 -11.72 7.95 -9.72
N ALA A 113 -10.52 8.31 -9.25
CA ALA A 113 -9.60 7.32 -8.69
C ALA A 113 -10.22 6.69 -7.44
N SER A 114 -9.99 5.39 -7.21
CA SER A 114 -10.36 4.75 -5.94
C SER A 114 -9.15 4.77 -5.01
N THR A 115 -9.33 5.32 -3.81
CA THR A 115 -8.27 5.38 -2.79
C THR A 115 -8.51 4.43 -1.63
N LEU A 116 -7.41 4.10 -0.94
CA LEU A 116 -7.39 3.36 0.31
C LEU A 116 -8.28 4.01 1.37
N ALA A 117 -8.31 5.35 1.42
CA ALA A 117 -9.15 6.08 2.36
C ALA A 117 -10.65 5.88 2.06
N GLU A 118 -11.06 5.92 0.79
CA GLU A 118 -12.43 5.65 0.37
C GLU A 118 -12.83 4.22 0.72
N GLN A 119 -11.99 3.24 0.37
CA GLN A 119 -12.23 1.83 0.68
C GLN A 119 -12.36 1.60 2.19
N LEU A 120 -11.49 2.20 3.02
CA LEU A 120 -11.60 2.09 4.48
C LEU A 120 -12.86 2.77 5.00
N SER A 121 -13.22 3.95 4.48
CA SER A 121 -14.45 4.66 4.86
C SER A 121 -15.70 3.82 4.55
N GLU A 122 -15.76 3.18 3.38
CA GLU A 122 -16.84 2.25 3.00
C GLU A 122 -16.95 1.05 3.95
N GLN A 123 -15.82 0.58 4.49
CA GLN A 123 -15.77 -0.45 5.53
C GLN A 123 -16.06 0.11 6.93
N GLY A 124 -16.50 1.36 7.06
CA GLY A 124 -16.92 2.00 8.31
C GLY A 124 -15.77 2.46 9.20
N TYR A 125 -14.57 2.70 8.65
CA TYR A 125 -13.49 3.35 9.39
C TYR A 125 -13.74 4.86 9.49
N ARG A 126 -13.32 5.45 10.61
CA ARG A 126 -13.21 6.91 10.72
C ARG A 126 -11.87 7.32 10.11
N THR A 127 -11.90 8.04 9.00
CA THR A 127 -10.71 8.42 8.24
C THR A 127 -10.29 9.86 8.54
N GLY A 128 -8.99 10.06 8.77
CA GLY A 128 -8.40 11.38 8.96
C GLY A 128 -7.00 11.45 8.38
N ALA A 129 -6.64 12.60 7.81
CA ALA A 129 -5.30 12.90 7.33
C ALA A 129 -4.85 14.27 7.83
N PHE A 130 -3.57 14.35 8.20
CA PHE A 130 -2.91 15.55 8.69
C PHE A 130 -1.60 15.70 7.91
N VAL A 131 -1.54 16.69 7.03
CA VAL A 131 -0.46 16.83 6.05
C VAL A 131 0.27 18.14 6.26
N SER A 132 1.59 18.10 6.11
CA SER A 132 2.44 19.29 6.18
C SER A 132 3.02 19.68 4.82
N ALA A 133 2.98 18.79 3.82
CA ALA A 133 3.58 19.08 2.52
C ALA A 133 2.58 19.79 1.60
N PHE A 134 2.97 20.95 1.07
CA PHE A 134 2.16 21.74 0.13
C PHE A 134 1.62 20.89 -1.02
N VAL A 135 2.46 20.07 -1.63
CA VAL A 135 2.11 19.22 -2.79
C VAL A 135 1.12 18.10 -2.46
N LEU A 136 0.71 17.97 -1.19
CA LEU A 136 -0.32 17.06 -0.71
C LEU A 136 -1.55 17.81 -0.17
N GLU A 137 -1.65 19.13 -0.34
CA GLU A 137 -2.88 19.88 -0.01
C GLU A 137 -4.10 19.31 -0.75
N HIS A 138 -5.29 19.51 -0.18
CA HIS A 138 -6.55 18.96 -0.71
C HIS A 138 -6.80 19.28 -2.19
N ARG A 139 -6.30 20.44 -2.66
CA ARG A 139 -6.38 20.89 -4.05
C ARG A 139 -5.72 19.95 -5.07
N PHE A 140 -4.89 19.00 -4.61
CA PHE A 140 -4.22 18.00 -5.44
C PHE A 140 -4.96 16.65 -5.50
N GLY A 141 -6.19 16.58 -4.97
CA GLY A 141 -7.08 15.40 -5.08
C GLY A 141 -6.93 14.36 -3.96
N LEU A 142 -5.88 14.43 -3.13
CA LEU A 142 -5.60 13.42 -2.10
C LEU A 142 -6.55 13.43 -0.89
N LYS A 143 -7.49 14.38 -0.82
CA LYS A 143 -8.49 14.46 0.25
C LYS A 143 -9.56 13.37 0.16
N GLN A 144 -9.83 12.85 -1.04
CA GLN A 144 -10.92 11.89 -1.25
C GLN A 144 -10.86 10.70 -0.27
N GLY A 145 -12.02 10.34 0.29
CA GLY A 145 -12.14 9.30 1.31
C GLY A 145 -11.81 9.70 2.75
N PHE A 146 -11.22 10.87 2.99
CA PHE A 146 -10.95 11.36 4.35
C PHE A 146 -12.09 12.23 4.88
N ALA A 147 -12.67 11.83 6.02
CA ALA A 147 -13.67 12.65 6.71
C ALA A 147 -13.06 13.92 7.34
N VAL A 148 -11.81 13.82 7.81
CA VAL A 148 -11.02 14.94 8.31
C VAL A 148 -9.76 15.07 7.45
N TYR A 149 -9.48 16.27 6.94
CA TYR A 149 -8.27 16.56 6.18
C TYR A 149 -7.72 17.91 6.61
N ASP A 150 -6.64 17.88 7.39
CA ASP A 150 -5.92 19.08 7.86
C ASP A 150 -4.65 19.24 7.04
N ASP A 151 -4.63 20.25 6.18
CA ASP A 151 -3.46 20.69 5.42
C ASP A 151 -2.99 22.10 5.81
N THR A 152 -3.43 22.58 6.97
CA THR A 152 -3.08 23.90 7.52
C THR A 152 -2.03 23.81 8.62
N LEU A 153 -1.58 22.60 8.98
CA LEU A 153 -0.63 22.31 10.06
C LEU A 153 0.64 23.17 10.05
N ILE A 154 1.20 23.50 8.87
CA ILE A 154 2.36 24.41 8.78
C ILE A 154 1.96 25.87 9.06
N ARG A 155 0.78 26.31 8.61
CA ARG A 155 0.31 27.70 8.75
C ARG A 155 0.05 28.01 10.22
N HIS A 156 -0.57 27.09 10.96
CA HIS A 156 -0.81 27.24 12.40
C HIS A 156 0.46 27.34 13.24
N ARG A 157 1.62 26.84 12.77
CA ARG A 157 2.91 27.01 13.46
C ARG A 157 3.58 28.35 13.20
N ALA A 158 3.29 29.00 12.07
CA ALA A 158 3.82 30.32 11.77
C ALA A 158 3.16 31.42 12.64
N ASP A 159 1.89 31.23 13.00
CA ASP A 159 1.12 32.16 13.84
C ASP A 159 1.44 32.04 15.35
N LEU A 160 2.25 31.06 15.74
CA LEU A 160 2.66 30.81 17.14
C LEU A 160 4.10 31.28 17.43
N ARG A 161 4.70 32.10 16.55
CA ARG A 161 6.04 32.67 16.73
C ARG A 161 6.03 34.18 16.83
#